data_AF-A0A641AH22-F1
#
_entry.id   AF-A0A641AH22-F1
#
_cell.length_a   1.000
_cell.length_b   1.000
_cell.length_c   1.000
_cell.angle_alpha   90.00
_cell.angle_beta   90.00
_cell.angle_gamma   90.00
#
_symmetry.space_group_name_H-M   'P 1'
#
loop_
_entity.id
_entity.type
_entity.pdbx_description
1 polymer ?
#
loop_
_entity_poly.entity_id
_entity_poly.type
_entity_poly.pdbx_seq_one_letter_code
_entity_poly.pdbx_strand_id
1 'polypeptide(L)'
;MDTIIAGAASGLLFASLSIAFGCFAIFVMYRNEVHGIQDIFNTLAPSKIILSSIMVWNPTCVVLGIMFALLFQYLSDISPGSGILSPNMFYTFFVIGISILLALICHRFLTIVLRPMLGIVTVFLLIFGWLIPYLAL
;
A
#
# COMPACT_ATOMS: atom_id res chain seq x y z
N MET A 1 8.05 17.09 12.33
CA MET A 1 9.03 16.34 11.50
C MET A 1 8.95 16.89 10.09
N ASP A 2 10.02 16.85 9.28
CA ASP A 2 9.87 17.19 7.86
C ASP A 2 8.83 16.25 7.22
N THR A 3 7.80 16.81 6.58
CA THR A 3 6.70 16.08 5.92
C THR A 3 7.22 15.01 4.97
N ILE A 4 8.36 15.26 4.35
CA ILE A 4 9.06 14.33 3.46
C ILE A 4 9.56 13.09 4.22
N ILE A 5 10.13 13.28 5.42
CA ILE A 5 10.64 12.17 6.26
C ILE A 5 9.46 11.34 6.77
N ALA A 6 8.38 11.99 7.20
CA ALA A 6 7.16 11.31 7.62
C ALA A 6 6.56 10.46 6.48
N GLY A 7 6.44 11.04 5.29
CA GLY A 7 5.94 10.36 4.09
C GLY A 7 6.84 9.20 3.65
N ALA A 8 8.16 9.37 3.67
CA ALA A 8 9.11 8.32 3.32
C ALA A 8 9.05 7.15 4.32
N ALA A 9 8.99 7.44 5.63
CA ALA A 9 8.90 6.43 6.67
C ALA A 9 7.58 5.63 6.59
N SER A 10 6.45 6.31 6.39
CA SER A 10 5.16 5.64 6.19
C SER A 10 5.13 4.81 4.91
N GLY A 11 5.76 5.29 3.83
CA GLY A 11 5.92 4.56 2.58
C GLY A 11 6.73 3.27 2.75
N LEU A 12 7.84 3.31 3.49
CA LEU A 12 8.64 2.12 3.81
C LEU A 12 7.89 1.13 4.70
N LEU A 13 7.12 1.62 5.67
CA LEU A 13 6.30 0.78 6.53
C LEU A 13 5.24 0.03 5.69
N PHE A 14 4.60 0.74 4.76
CA PHE A 14 3.67 0.13 3.80
C PHE A 14 4.38 -0.89 2.90
N ALA A 15 5.59 -0.61 2.42
CA ALA A 15 6.38 -1.52 1.61
C ALA A 15 6.64 -2.85 2.35
N SER A 16 7.09 -2.78 3.60
CA SER A 16 7.37 -3.98 4.41
C SER A 16 6.12 -4.84 4.63
N LEU A 17 4.99 -4.22 4.96
CA LEU A 17 3.74 -4.96 5.19
C LEU A 17 3.19 -5.55 3.89
N SER A 18 3.21 -4.79 2.80
CA SER A 18 2.76 -5.28 1.48
C SER A 18 3.63 -6.42 0.95
N ILE A 19 4.95 -6.42 1.20
CA ILE A 19 5.83 -7.55 0.89
C ILE A 19 5.41 -8.78 1.72
N ALA A 20 5.15 -8.63 3.02
CA ALA A 20 4.73 -9.74 3.88
C ALA A 20 3.40 -10.36 3.42
N PHE A 21 2.39 -9.53 3.15
CA PHE A 21 1.11 -9.98 2.59
C PHE A 21 1.25 -10.53 1.17
N GLY A 22 2.15 -9.98 0.36
CA GLY A 22 2.48 -10.46 -0.99
C GLY A 22 3.09 -11.86 -0.99
N CYS A 23 4.02 -12.14 -0.09
CA CYS A 23 4.57 -13.48 0.11
C CYS A 23 3.49 -14.48 0.55
N PHE A 24 2.60 -14.07 1.45
CA PHE A 24 1.47 -14.90 1.89
C PHE A 24 0.48 -15.15 0.74
N ALA A 25 0.21 -14.15 -0.09
CA ALA A 25 -0.59 -14.26 -1.30
C ALA A 25 0.00 -15.29 -2.29
N ILE A 26 1.29 -15.20 -2.58
CA ILE A 26 2.00 -16.16 -3.45
C ILE A 26 1.92 -17.58 -2.88
N PHE A 27 2.09 -17.74 -1.58
CA PHE A 27 1.95 -19.03 -0.92
C PHE A 27 0.55 -19.64 -1.09
N VAL A 28 -0.51 -18.83 -0.93
CA VAL A 28 -1.89 -19.29 -1.16
C VAL A 28 -2.11 -19.67 -2.63
N MET A 29 -1.57 -18.92 -3.58
CA MET A 29 -1.65 -19.26 -5.01
C MET A 29 -0.90 -20.56 -5.34
N TYR A 30 0.27 -20.77 -4.74
CA TYR A 30 1.04 -22.00 -4.89
C TYR A 30 0.25 -23.21 -4.36
N ARG A 31 -0.36 -23.07 -3.18
CA ARG A 31 -1.20 -24.10 -2.57
C ARG A 31 -2.43 -24.45 -3.43
N ASN A 32 -2.99 -23.47 -4.14
CA ASN A 32 -4.16 -23.65 -5.00
C ASN A 32 -3.80 -24.04 -6.45
N GLU A 33 -2.56 -24.47 -6.70
CA GLU A 33 -2.09 -24.99 -7.99
C GLU A 33 -2.33 -24.05 -9.19
N VAL A 34 -2.22 -22.75 -8.95
CA VAL A 34 -2.30 -21.75 -10.02
C VAL A 34 -1.11 -21.95 -10.96
N HIS A 35 -1.38 -22.38 -12.20
CA HIS A 35 -0.35 -22.81 -13.16
C HIS A 35 0.74 -21.74 -13.38
N GLY A 36 0.35 -20.46 -13.45
CA GLY A 36 1.30 -19.36 -13.62
C GLY A 36 2.31 -19.20 -12.47
N ILE A 37 1.96 -19.56 -11.23
CA ILE A 37 2.89 -19.51 -10.09
C ILE A 37 3.78 -20.76 -10.08
N GLN A 38 3.22 -21.94 -10.39
CA GLN A 38 4.00 -23.18 -10.46
C GLN A 38 5.08 -23.12 -11.55
N ASP A 39 4.75 -22.62 -12.74
CA ASP A 39 5.72 -22.46 -13.84
C ASP A 39 6.87 -21.53 -13.45
N ILE A 40 6.56 -20.44 -12.75
CA ILE A 40 7.55 -19.47 -12.27
C ILE A 40 8.48 -20.10 -11.22
N PHE A 41 7.94 -20.86 -10.27
CA PHE A 41 8.75 -21.54 -9.25
C PHE A 41 9.59 -22.69 -9.82
N ASN A 42 9.15 -23.32 -10.91
CA ASN A 42 9.89 -24.36 -11.61
C ASN A 42 11.04 -23.81 -12.48
N THR A 43 10.93 -22.57 -12.97
CA THR A 43 11.93 -21.96 -13.87
C THR A 43 12.91 -21.02 -13.17
N LEU A 44 12.52 -20.40 -12.05
CA LEU A 44 13.31 -19.37 -11.37
C LEU A 44 13.43 -19.67 -9.88
N ALA A 45 14.63 -19.42 -9.34
CA ALA A 45 14.84 -19.47 -7.90
C ALA A 45 13.90 -18.47 -7.19
N PRO A 46 13.06 -18.93 -6.24
CA PRO A 46 12.07 -18.08 -5.56
C PRO A 46 12.70 -16.85 -4.89
N SER A 47 13.91 -17.02 -4.37
CA SER A 47 14.71 -15.95 -3.77
C SER A 47 15.00 -14.80 -4.73
N LYS A 48 15.26 -15.09 -6.01
CA LYS A 48 15.60 -14.08 -7.03
C LYS A 48 14.38 -13.23 -7.40
N ILE A 49 13.20 -13.86 -7.46
CA ILE A 49 11.93 -13.18 -7.73
C ILE A 49 11.58 -12.21 -6.59
N ILE A 50 11.67 -12.70 -5.35
CA ILE A 50 11.36 -11.90 -4.16
C ILE A 50 12.35 -10.73 -4.06
N LEU A 51 13.65 -10.96 -4.22
CA LEU A 51 14.66 -9.91 -4.12
C LEU A 51 14.48 -8.82 -5.18
N SER A 52 14.21 -9.22 -6.43
CA SER A 52 13.93 -8.27 -7.53
C SER A 52 12.67 -7.45 -7.25
N SER A 53 11.63 -8.08 -6.71
CA SER A 53 10.39 -7.40 -6.33
C SER A 53 10.65 -6.36 -5.24
N ILE A 54 11.39 -6.72 -4.18
CA ILE A 54 11.73 -5.81 -3.08
C ILE A 54 12.54 -4.59 -3.58
N MET A 55 13.52 -4.82 -4.46
CA MET A 55 14.36 -3.76 -5.03
C MET A 55 13.55 -2.69 -5.77
N VAL A 56 12.47 -3.08 -6.45
CA VAL A 56 11.61 -2.14 -7.19
C VAL A 56 10.50 -1.59 -6.30
N TRP A 57 9.93 -2.43 -5.44
CA TRP A 57 8.76 -2.08 -4.64
C TRP A 57 9.07 -1.08 -3.54
N ASN A 58 10.19 -1.24 -2.81
CA ASN A 58 10.59 -0.31 -1.76
C ASN A 58 10.72 1.14 -2.24
N PRO A 59 11.49 1.48 -3.29
CA PRO A 59 11.58 2.85 -3.76
C PRO A 59 10.24 3.36 -4.31
N THR A 60 9.43 2.50 -4.93
CA THR A 60 8.09 2.88 -5.41
C THR A 60 7.18 3.31 -4.25
N CYS A 61 7.16 2.53 -3.16
CA CYS A 61 6.38 2.86 -1.97
C CYS A 61 6.89 4.10 -1.23
N VAL A 62 8.21 4.36 -1.22
CA VAL A 62 8.79 5.61 -0.69
C VAL A 62 8.26 6.82 -1.47
N VAL A 63 8.34 6.76 -2.81
CA VAL A 63 7.87 7.83 -3.68
C VAL A 63 6.37 8.07 -3.47
N LEU A 64 5.56 7.01 -3.41
CA LEU A 64 4.14 7.11 -3.08
C LEU A 64 3.92 7.75 -1.69
N GLY A 65 4.66 7.31 -0.68
CA GLY A 65 4.69 7.88 0.67
C GLY A 65 4.88 9.40 0.67
N ILE A 66 5.93 9.87 -0.02
CA ILE A 66 6.25 11.29 -0.14
C ILE A 66 5.14 12.03 -0.90
N MET A 67 4.63 11.47 -2.01
CA MET A 67 3.55 12.09 -2.77
C MET A 67 2.28 12.30 -1.94
N PHE A 68 1.87 11.30 -1.15
CA PHE A 68 0.71 11.42 -0.27
C PHE A 68 0.93 12.43 0.86
N ALA A 69 2.14 12.48 1.44
CA ALA A 69 2.47 13.48 2.44
C ALA A 69 2.46 14.91 1.89
N LEU A 70 3.00 15.14 0.69
CA LEU A 70 2.95 16.43 0.01
C LEU A 70 1.51 16.81 -0.38
N LEU A 71 0.72 15.84 -0.85
CA LEU A 71 -0.69 16.04 -1.15
C LEU A 71 -1.46 16.48 0.11
N PHE A 72 -1.22 15.82 1.24
CA PHE A 72 -1.83 16.19 2.52
C PHE A 72 -1.44 17.62 2.95
N GLN A 73 -0.17 17.98 2.83
CA GLN A 73 0.32 19.32 3.16
C GLN A 73 -0.33 20.39 2.30
N TYR A 74 -0.33 20.21 0.97
CA TYR A 74 -0.95 21.13 0.03
C TYR A 74 -2.44 21.33 0.29
N LEU A 75 -3.17 20.25 0.56
CA LEU A 75 -4.59 20.32 0.88
C LEU A 75 -4.85 20.99 2.24
N SER A 76 -3.96 20.80 3.22
CA SER A 76 -4.07 21.44 4.55
C SER A 76 -3.85 22.95 4.48
N ASP A 77 -2.96 23.43 3.61
CA ASP A 77 -2.71 24.86 3.41
C ASP A 77 -3.90 25.58 2.74
N ILE A 78 -4.60 24.91 1.82
CA ILE A 78 -5.71 25.51 1.04
C ILE A 78 -7.03 25.49 1.81
N SER A 79 -7.30 24.40 2.54
CA SER A 79 -8.54 24.23 3.28
C SER A 79 -8.25 23.66 4.66
N PRO A 80 -7.91 24.50 5.66
CA PRO A 80 -7.77 24.07 7.04
C PRO A 80 -9.16 23.79 7.62
N GLY A 81 -9.72 22.63 7.30
CA GLY A 81 -11.02 22.17 7.77
C GLY A 81 -10.88 20.88 8.55
N SER A 82 -11.36 20.84 9.79
CA SER A 82 -11.34 19.63 10.61
C SER A 82 -12.10 18.50 9.95
N GLY A 83 -11.39 17.45 9.55
CA GLY A 83 -12.02 16.19 9.15
C GLY A 83 -12.49 15.39 10.35
N ILE A 84 -13.31 14.36 10.08
CA ILE A 84 -13.84 13.46 11.13
C ILE A 84 -12.69 12.72 11.87
N LEU A 85 -11.56 12.48 11.19
CA LEU A 85 -10.48 11.60 11.64
C LEU A 85 -9.08 11.90 11.06
N SER A 86 -8.95 12.96 10.25
CA SER A 86 -7.67 13.58 9.86
C SER A 86 -7.89 15.10 9.76
N PRO A 87 -6.84 15.94 9.77
CA PRO A 87 -6.97 17.40 9.68
C PRO A 87 -7.57 17.91 8.37
N ASN A 88 -7.94 17.03 7.42
CA ASN A 88 -8.62 17.42 6.19
C ASN A 88 -9.60 16.34 5.67
N MET A 89 -10.89 16.70 5.55
CA MET A 89 -11.93 15.81 5.01
C MET A 89 -11.65 15.38 3.56
N PHE A 90 -11.20 16.29 2.70
CA PHE A 90 -11.01 16.01 1.28
C PHE A 90 -9.92 14.96 1.06
N TYR A 91 -8.83 15.05 1.82
CA TYR A 91 -7.75 14.08 1.76
C TYR A 91 -8.24 12.69 2.20
N THR A 92 -9.03 12.61 3.26
CA THR A 92 -9.58 11.34 3.76
C THR A 92 -10.49 10.67 2.72
N PHE A 93 -11.40 11.42 2.09
CA PHE A 93 -12.26 10.89 1.02
C PHE A 93 -11.47 10.44 -0.19
N PHE A 94 -10.41 11.17 -0.56
CA PHE A 94 -9.53 10.79 -1.66
C PHE A 94 -8.82 9.46 -1.40
N VAL A 95 -8.25 9.29 -0.21
CA VAL A 95 -7.58 8.03 0.19
C VAL A 95 -8.58 6.87 0.27
N ILE A 96 -9.79 7.09 0.79
CA ILE A 96 -10.86 6.08 0.80
C ILE A 96 -11.27 5.70 -0.62
N GLY A 97 -11.43 6.69 -1.53
CA GLY A 97 -11.77 6.45 -2.93
C GLY A 97 -10.75 5.57 -3.63
N ILE A 98 -9.45 5.86 -3.46
CA ILE A 98 -8.36 5.02 -3.98
C ILE A 98 -8.40 3.62 -3.38
N SER A 99 -8.66 3.52 -2.07
CA SER A 99 -8.74 2.23 -1.38
C SER A 99 -9.89 1.35 -1.91
N ILE A 100 -11.05 1.94 -2.21
CA ILE A 100 -12.19 1.24 -2.81
C ILE A 100 -11.88 0.76 -4.22
N LEU A 101 -11.22 1.60 -5.04
CA LEU A 101 -10.78 1.20 -6.39
C LEU A 101 -9.78 0.03 -6.32
N LEU A 102 -8.82 0.11 -5.40
CA LEU A 102 -7.86 -0.98 -5.17
C LEU A 102 -8.57 -2.27 -4.75
N ALA A 103 -9.54 -2.18 -3.84
CA ALA A 103 -10.35 -3.32 -3.41
C ALA A 103 -11.17 -3.93 -4.57
N LEU A 104 -11.75 -3.11 -5.44
CA LEU A 104 -12.50 -3.55 -6.62
C LEU A 104 -11.61 -4.28 -7.62
N ILE A 105 -10.41 -3.77 -7.88
CA ILE A 105 -9.43 -4.42 -8.76
C ILE A 105 -9.00 -5.78 -8.16
N CYS A 106 -8.66 -5.81 -6.87
CA CYS A 106 -8.33 -7.05 -6.17
C CYS A 106 -9.48 -8.05 -6.21
N HIS A 107 -10.72 -7.61 -6.04
CA HIS A 107 -11.89 -8.48 -6.10
C HIS A 107 -12.08 -9.09 -7.50
N ARG A 108 -11.89 -8.30 -8.56
CA ARG A 108 -12.11 -8.75 -9.94
C ARG A 108 -11.04 -9.73 -10.43
N PHE A 109 -9.77 -9.49 -10.08
CA PHE A 109 -8.65 -10.27 -10.63
C PHE A 109 -8.11 -11.36 -9.70
N LEU A 110 -8.36 -11.28 -8.39
CA LEU A 110 -7.66 -12.06 -7.37
C LEU A 110 -8.63 -12.64 -6.32
N THR A 111 -9.77 -13.17 -6.76
CA THR A 111 -10.77 -13.81 -5.85
C THR A 111 -10.17 -14.91 -4.98
N ILE A 112 -9.22 -15.67 -5.50
CA ILE A 112 -8.48 -16.74 -4.79
C ILE A 112 -7.63 -16.18 -3.64
N VAL A 113 -7.24 -14.91 -3.71
CA VAL A 113 -6.26 -14.26 -2.81
C VAL A 113 -6.86 -13.02 -2.13
N LEU A 114 -8.19 -12.99 -2.03
CA LEU A 114 -8.96 -11.87 -1.51
C LEU A 114 -8.60 -11.55 -0.05
N ARG A 115 -8.41 -12.57 0.79
CA ARG A 115 -8.10 -12.40 2.22
C ARG A 115 -6.76 -11.65 2.46
N PRO A 116 -5.63 -12.08 1.87
CA PRO A 116 -4.37 -11.31 1.95
C PRO A 116 -4.49 -9.90 1.37
N MET A 117 -5.21 -9.75 0.24
CA MET A 117 -5.38 -8.47 -0.45
C MET A 117 -6.21 -7.46 0.37
N LEU A 118 -7.24 -7.91 1.08
CA LEU A 118 -7.99 -7.08 2.03
C LEU A 118 -7.09 -6.56 3.15
N GLY A 119 -6.12 -7.36 3.60
CA GLY A 119 -5.09 -6.92 4.55
C GLY A 119 -4.28 -5.74 4.02
N ILE A 120 -3.82 -5.83 2.76
CA ILE A 120 -3.06 -4.74 2.10
C ILE A 120 -3.90 -3.47 1.99
N VAL A 121 -5.16 -3.57 1.55
CA VAL A 121 -6.07 -2.41 1.44
C VAL A 121 -6.29 -1.76 2.81
N THR A 122 -6.49 -2.56 3.85
CA THR A 122 -6.70 -2.05 5.21
C THR A 122 -5.45 -1.34 5.73
N VAL A 123 -4.27 -1.93 5.51
CA VAL A 123 -2.98 -1.34 5.89
C VAL A 123 -2.72 -0.05 5.12
N PHE A 124 -3.04 0.00 3.82
CA PHE A 124 -2.96 1.22 3.02
C PHE A 124 -3.80 2.34 3.63
N LEU A 125 -5.06 2.04 3.98
CA LEU A 125 -5.99 3.01 4.54
C LEU A 125 -5.51 3.53 5.90
N LEU A 126 -4.98 2.65 6.75
CA LEU A 126 -4.42 3.02 8.07
C LEU A 126 -3.17 3.89 7.94
N ILE A 127 -2.24 3.54 7.05
CA ILE A 127 -0.97 4.27 6.90
C ILE A 127 -1.18 5.60 6.20
N PHE A 128 -1.79 5.59 5.02
CA PHE A 128 -1.92 6.80 4.21
C PHE A 128 -3.07 7.68 4.66
N GLY A 129 -4.14 7.09 5.20
CA GLY A 129 -5.33 7.82 5.66
C GLY A 129 -5.21 8.36 7.08
N TRP A 130 -4.44 7.72 7.98
CA TRP A 130 -4.32 8.16 9.38
C TRP A 130 -2.90 8.44 9.83
N LEU A 131 -1.95 7.55 9.56
CA LEU A 131 -0.59 7.70 10.07
C LEU A 131 0.09 8.96 9.50
N ILE A 132 0.01 9.19 8.18
CA ILE A 132 0.59 10.38 7.54
C ILE A 132 0.02 11.68 8.12
N PRO A 133 -1.31 11.88 8.20
CA PRO A 133 -1.88 13.07 8.81
C PRO A 133 -1.51 13.29 10.28
N TYR A 134 -1.34 12.22 11.05
CA TYR A 134 -0.93 12.31 12.45
C TYR A 134 0.54 12.70 12.60
N LEU A 135 1.43 12.24 11.71
CA LEU A 135 2.85 12.58 11.70
C LEU A 135 3.17 13.95 11.07
N ALA A 136 2.26 14.48 10.25
CA ALA A 136 2.40 15.76 9.57
C ALA A 136 1.77 16.95 10.33
N LEU A 137 1.09 16.69 11.46
CA LEU A 137 0.64 17.66 12.46
C LEU A 137 1.81 18.10 13.36
#